data_AF-A0A1I7EH62-F1
#
_entry.id   AF-A0A1I7EH62-F1
#
_cell.length_a   1.000
_cell.length_b   1.000
_cell.length_c   1.000
_cell.angle_alpha   90.00
_cell.angle_beta   90.00
_cell.angle_gamma   90.00
#
_symmetry.space_group_name_H-M   'P 1'
#
loop_
_entity.id
_entity.type
_entity.pdbx_description
1 polymer ?
#
loop_
_entity_poly.entity_id
_entity_poly.type
_entity_poly.pdbx_seq_one_letter_code
_entity_poly.pdbx_strand_id
1 'polypeptide(L)' 'MASALPRRKESKKKEMNILRNYRNWRRYRETVSELSRLSNRELSDLGINRAEIQSVARRSI' A
#
# COMPACT_ATOMS: atom_id res chain seq x y z
N MET A 1 -35.34 -3.62 29.23
CA MET A 1 -34.36 -2.62 29.71
C MET A 1 -33.08 -2.78 28.89
N ALA A 2 -33.09 -2.33 27.65
CA ALA A 2 -31.97 -2.46 26.73
C ALA A 2 -31.07 -1.23 26.82
N SER A 3 -29.75 -1.42 26.95
CA SER A 3 -28.71 -0.67 26.23
C SER A 3 -27.31 -1.13 26.65
N ALA A 4 -26.75 -2.07 25.89
CA ALA A 4 -25.30 -2.27 25.86
C ALA A 4 -24.73 -1.29 24.84
N LEU A 5 -23.89 -0.35 25.27
CA LEU A 5 -23.14 0.54 24.37
C LEU A 5 -21.67 0.09 24.29
N PRO A 6 -21.24 -0.60 23.22
CA PRO A 6 -19.83 -0.64 22.87
C PRO A 6 -19.56 0.48 21.85
N ARG A 7 -18.95 1.61 22.25
CA ARG A 7 -18.66 2.71 21.29
C ARG A 7 -17.29 3.37 21.34
N ARG A 8 -16.32 2.85 22.12
CA ARG A 8 -14.96 3.47 22.16
C ARG A 8 -13.89 2.74 21.35
N LYS A 9 -13.92 1.40 21.30
CA LYS A 9 -12.86 0.61 20.61
C LYS A 9 -12.98 0.65 19.08
N GLU A 10 -14.19 0.78 18.55
CA GLU A 10 -14.46 0.78 17.11
C GLU A 10 -13.96 2.03 16.39
N SER A 11 -14.07 3.20 17.02
CA SER A 11 -13.58 4.48 16.46
C SER A 11 -12.07 4.46 16.26
N LYS A 12 -11.30 4.04 17.28
CA LYS A 12 -9.83 3.94 17.16
C LYS A 12 -9.40 2.91 16.12
N LYS A 13 -10.13 1.79 16.01
CA LYS A 13 -9.86 0.76 15.00
C LYS A 13 -10.07 1.31 13.57
N LYS A 14 -11.12 2.11 13.37
CA LYS A 14 -11.41 2.77 12.09
C LYS A 14 -10.29 3.77 11.72
N GLU A 15 -9.84 4.57 12.68
CA GLU A 15 -8.75 5.53 12.47
C GLU A 15 -7.41 4.84 12.15
N MET A 16 -7.06 3.79 12.90
CA MET A 16 -5.88 2.96 12.61
C MET A 16 -5.93 2.32 11.22
N ASN A 17 -7.11 1.88 10.77
CA ASN A 17 -7.29 1.32 9.42
C ASN A 17 -7.10 2.39 8.34
N ILE A 18 -7.58 3.62 8.55
CA ILE A 18 -7.41 4.72 7.60
C ILE A 18 -5.93 5.10 7.46
N LEU A 19 -5.25 5.28 8.60
CA LEU A 19 -3.82 5.60 8.61
C LEU A 19 -2.99 4.49 7.96
N ARG A 20 -3.31 3.22 8.23
CA ARG A 20 -2.65 2.07 7.58
C ARG A 20 -2.91 2.07 6.07
N ASN A 21 -4.15 2.27 5.64
CA ASN A 21 -4.51 2.31 4.22
C ASN A 21 -3.79 3.44 3.49
N TYR A 22 -3.70 4.63 4.10
CA TYR A 22 -2.97 5.75 3.52
C TYR A 22 -1.48 5.46 3.38
N ARG A 23 -0.85 4.89 4.43
CA ARG A 23 0.56 4.51 4.38
C ARG A 23 0.84 3.47 3.29
N ASN A 24 -0.03 2.47 3.15
CA ASN A 24 0.11 1.45 2.10
C ASN A 24 -0.09 2.05 0.71
N TRP A 25 -1.09 2.93 0.52
CA TRP A 25 -1.28 3.64 -0.74
C TRP A 25 -0.05 4.48 -1.13
N ARG A 26 0.51 5.22 -0.16
CA ARG A 26 1.70 6.05 -0.38
C ARG A 26 2.89 5.21 -0.81
N ARG A 27 3.18 4.11 -0.09
CA ARG A 27 4.28 3.18 -0.42
C ARG A 27 4.11 2.55 -1.80
N TYR A 28 2.92 2.06 -2.11
CA TYR A 28 2.63 1.51 -3.44
C TYR A 28 2.96 2.52 -4.54
N ARG A 29 2.49 3.77 -4.37
CA ARG A 29 2.71 4.84 -5.33
C ARG A 29 4.17 5.25 -5.47
N GLU A 30 4.91 5.26 -4.38
CA GLU A 30 6.35 5.53 -4.34
C GLU A 30 7.10 4.45 -5.12
N THR A 31 6.87 3.17 -4.81
CA THR A 31 7.49 2.04 -5.53
C THR A 31 7.17 2.05 -7.03
N VAL A 32 5.91 2.28 -7.41
CA VAL A 32 5.54 2.40 -8.83
C VAL A 32 6.28 3.57 -9.49
N SER A 33 6.36 4.72 -8.83
CA SER A 33 7.04 5.90 -9.39
C SER A 33 8.54 5.68 -9.55
N GLU A 34 9.19 5.06 -8.58
CA GLU A 34 10.63 4.76 -8.62
C GLU A 34 10.95 3.76 -9.73
N LEU A 35 10.27 2.61 -9.75
CA LEU A 35 10.48 1.59 -10.77
C LEU A 35 10.12 2.10 -12.18
N SER A 36 9.10 2.94 -12.32
CA SER A 36 8.70 3.47 -13.63
C SER A 36 9.75 4.43 -14.22
N ARG A 37 10.56 5.08 -13.38
CA ARG A 37 11.64 5.98 -13.81
C ARG A 37 12.87 5.23 -14.32
N LEU A 38 13.07 3.99 -13.91
CA LEU A 38 14.15 3.14 -14.40
C LEU A 38 13.93 2.83 -15.88
N SER A 39 15.03 2.68 -16.63
CA SER A 39 15.03 2.20 -18.01
C SER A 39 14.68 0.72 -18.09
N ASN A 40 14.38 0.21 -19.29
CA ASN A 40 14.11 -1.22 -19.48
C ASN A 40 15.34 -2.09 -19.14
N ARG A 41 16.56 -1.56 -19.34
CA ARG A 41 17.79 -2.28 -18.99
C ARG A 41 17.96 -2.39 -17.48
N GLU A 42 17.82 -1.28 -16.76
CA GLU A 42 17.90 -1.28 -15.28
C GLU A 42 16.81 -2.17 -14.65
N LEU A 43 15.59 -2.15 -15.20
CA LEU A 43 14.54 -3.07 -14.77
C LEU A 43 14.91 -4.54 -15.06
N SER A 44 15.49 -4.81 -16.23
CA SER A 44 15.96 -6.15 -16.59
C SER A 44 17.10 -6.64 -15.69
N ASP A 45 18.01 -5.75 -15.28
CA ASP A 45 19.11 -6.06 -14.36
C ASP A 45 18.57 -6.44 -12.96
N LEU A 46 17.43 -5.89 -12.58
CA LEU A 46 16.68 -6.28 -11.37
C LEU A 46 15.80 -7.52 -11.57
N GLY A 47 15.74 -8.07 -12.79
CA GLY A 47 14.85 -9.19 -13.13
C GLY A 47 13.36 -8.84 -13.12
N ILE A 48 13.01 -7.57 -13.36
CA ILE A 48 11.64 -7.07 -13.35
C ILE A 48 11.22 -6.69 -14.77
N ASN A 49 10.09 -7.19 -15.25
CA ASN A 49 9.47 -6.64 -16.47
C ASN A 49 8.68 -5.36 -16.13
N ARG A 50 8.68 -4.37 -17.04
CA ARG A 50 7.89 -3.13 -16.86
C ARG A 50 6.39 -3.40 -16.61
N ALA A 51 5.83 -4.46 -17.20
CA ALA A 51 4.45 -4.87 -16.96
C ALA A 51 4.21 -5.36 -15.51
N GLU A 52 5.25 -5.83 -14.82
CA GLU A 52 5.17 -6.36 -13.47
C GLU A 52 5.30 -5.29 -12.38
N ILE A 53 5.70 -4.06 -12.72
CA ILE A 53 5.91 -2.97 -11.75
C ILE A 53 4.72 -2.83 -10.78
N GLN A 54 3.48 -2.90 -11.27
CA GLN A 54 2.31 -2.81 -10.40
C GLN A 54 2.16 -4.04 -9.48
N SER A 55 2.49 -5.23 -9.97
CA SER A 55 2.44 -6.47 -9.18
C SER A 55 3.50 -6.44 -8.08
N VAL A 56 4.73 -6.06 -8.41
CA VAL A 56 5.83 -5.91 -7.45
C VAL A 56 5.48 -4.87 -6.39
N ALA A 57 5.00 -3.69 -6.79
CA ALA A 57 4.61 -2.64 -5.85
C ALA A 57 3.49 -3.08 -4.88
N ARG A 58 2.56 -3.94 -5.32
CA ARG A 58 1.51 -4.51 -4.44
C ARG A 58 2.06 -5.53 -3.43
N ARG A 59 3.17 -6.21 -3.73
CA ARG A 59 3.80 -7.19 -2.82
C ARG A 59 4.58 -6.52 -1.67
N SER A 60 4.93 -5.24 -1.81
CA SER A 60 5.75 -4.49 -0.85
C SER A 60 4.96 -3.76 0.27
N ILE A 61 3.64 -3.96 0.36
CA ILE A 61 2.72 -3.29 1.32
C ILE A 61 1.92 -4.27 2.15
#